data_AF-A0AAN6DYU5-F1
#
_entry.id   AF-A0AAN6DYU5-F1
#
_cell.length_a   1.000
_cell.length_b   1.000
_cell.length_c   1.000
_cell.angle_alpha   90.00
_cell.angle_beta   90.00
_cell.angle_gamma   90.00
#
_symmetry.space_group_name_H-M   'P 1'
#
loop_
_entity.id
_entity.type
_entity.pdbx_description
1 polymer ?
#
loop_
_entity_poly.entity_id
_entity_poly.type
_entity_poly.pdbx_seq_one_letter_code
_entity_poly.pdbx_strand_id
1 'polypeptide(L)'
;MSYFRITLIRSAIGLPAKSSNVLKALGLRKRMGTVYHPVTTSVAGQIMRVKELVAVSEVDKPLTKDEVHQERVPDPGFYIESRAGETNRE
;
A
#
# COMPACT_ATOMS: atom_id res chain seq x y z
N MET A 1 -9.11 16.10 -4.98
CA MET A 1 -9.28 15.83 -3.54
C MET A 1 -8.11 14.95 -3.14
N SER A 2 -7.32 15.35 -2.15
CA SER A 2 -6.08 14.63 -1.81
C SER A 2 -6.33 13.44 -0.87
N TYR A 3 -5.38 12.52 -0.84
CA TYR A 3 -5.40 11.29 -0.06
C TYR A 3 -4.11 11.17 0.76
N PHE A 4 -4.23 10.59 1.95
CA PHE A 4 -3.08 10.11 2.71
C PHE A 4 -2.67 8.74 2.21
N ARG A 5 -1.45 8.62 1.71
CA ARG A 5 -0.73 7.34 1.55
C ARG A 5 -0.07 7.01 2.88
N ILE A 6 -0.60 6.00 3.58
CA ILE A 6 -0.14 5.62 4.93
C ILE A 6 0.53 4.25 4.83
N THR A 7 1.80 4.17 5.23
CA THR A 7 2.57 2.92 5.24
C THR A 7 2.98 2.57 6.67
N LEU A 8 2.70 1.34 7.11
CA LEU A 8 3.13 0.87 8.43
C LEU A 8 4.61 0.47 8.42
N ILE A 9 5.48 1.32 8.97
CA ILE A 9 6.94 1.09 9.00
C ILE A 9 7.34 0.26 10.22
N ARG A 10 6.73 0.48 11.39
CA ARG A 10 7.06 -0.24 12.62
C ARG A 10 5.91 -1.09 13.13
N SER A 11 6.25 -2.18 13.81
CA SER A 11 5.27 -3.10 14.37
C SER A 11 4.68 -2.52 15.67
N ALA A 12 3.42 -2.88 15.95
CA ALA A 12 2.76 -2.57 17.22
C ALA A 12 2.97 -3.65 18.30
N ILE A 13 3.84 -4.64 18.05
CA ILE A 13 4.19 -5.66 19.06
C ILE A 13 4.75 -4.98 20.31
N GLY A 14 4.26 -5.38 21.48
CA GLY A 14 4.66 -4.80 22.76
C GLY A 14 4.03 -3.43 23.07
N LEU A 15 3.18 -2.88 22.20
CA LEU A 15 2.43 -1.65 22.46
C LEU A 15 1.04 -1.95 23.06
N PRO A 16 0.43 -0.97 23.75
CA PRO A 16 -0.94 -1.10 24.22
C PRO A 16 -1.93 -1.45 23.11
N ALA A 17 -2.99 -2.20 23.45
CA ALA A 17 -4.02 -2.63 22.50
C ALA A 17 -4.67 -1.46 21.74
N LYS A 18 -4.73 -0.27 22.35
CA LYS A 18 -5.26 0.94 21.73
C LYS A 18 -4.53 1.29 20.41
N SER A 19 -3.20 1.22 20.39
CA SER A 19 -2.42 1.51 19.18
C SER A 19 -2.67 0.46 18.09
N SER A 20 -2.72 -0.82 18.47
CA SER A 20 -3.07 -1.92 17.55
C SER A 20 -4.48 -1.77 16.97
N ASN A 21 -5.45 -1.34 17.79
CA ASN A 21 -6.82 -1.11 17.34
C ASN A 21 -6.93 0.06 16.36
N VAL A 22 -6.19 1.15 16.57
CA VAL A 22 -6.12 2.27 15.61
C VAL A 22 -5.54 1.80 14.27
N LEU A 23 -4.45 1.03 14.29
CA LEU A 23 -3.87 0.47 13.06
C LEU A 23 -4.85 -0.45 12.32
N LYS A 24 -5.57 -1.31 13.04
CA LYS A 24 -6.62 -2.16 12.45
C LYS A 24 -7.75 -1.34 11.83
N ALA A 25 -8.18 -0.26 12.49
CA ALA A 25 -9.22 0.64 11.97
C ALA A 25 -8.78 1.35 10.68
N LEU A 26 -7.51 1.76 10.60
CA LEU A 26 -6.92 2.30 9.36
C LEU A 26 -6.73 1.22 8.26
N GLY A 27 -6.87 -0.07 8.58
CA GLY A 27 -6.66 -1.18 7.65
C GLY A 27 -5.22 -1.70 7.58
N LEU A 28 -4.33 -1.23 8.46
CA LEU A 28 -2.93 -1.62 8.52
C LEU A 28 -2.76 -2.90 9.37
N ARG A 29 -2.62 -4.05 8.69
CA ARG A 29 -2.48 -5.37 9.34
C ARG A 29 -1.03 -5.88 9.43
N LYS A 30 -0.27 -5.74 8.35
CA LYS A 30 1.12 -6.22 8.23
C LYS A 30 2.08 -5.05 8.00
N ARG A 31 3.32 -5.18 8.48
CA ARG A 31 4.38 -4.19 8.24
C ARG A 31 4.63 -4.04 6.73
N MET A 32 5.00 -2.83 6.31
CA MET A 32 5.12 -2.38 4.92
C MET A 32 3.81 -2.43 4.11
N GLY A 33 2.69 -2.72 4.76
CA GLY A 33 1.36 -2.52 4.19
C GLY A 33 1.09 -1.03 3.99
N THR A 34 0.56 -0.69 2.82
CA THR A 34 0.16 0.68 2.47
C THR A 34 -1.35 0.73 2.25
N VAL A 35 -1.98 1.76 2.79
CA VAL A 35 -3.42 2.06 2.63
C VAL A 35 -3.58 3.50 2.19
N TYR A 36 -4.67 3.78 1.48
CA TYR A 36 -5.03 5.12 1.04
C TYR A 36 -6.35 5.54 1.68
N HIS A 37 -6.37 6.72 2.28
CA HIS A 37 -7.57 7.31 2.88
C HIS A 37 -7.74 8.75 2.43
N PRO A 38 -8.97 9.25 2.23
CA PRO A 38 -9.19 10.66 1.90
C PRO A 38 -8.69 11.56 3.04
N VAL A 39 -8.16 12.74 2.69
CA VAL A 39 -7.70 13.72 3.68
C VAL A 39 -8.92 14.27 4.44
N THR A 40 -9.07 13.79 5.68
CA THR A 40 -10.12 14.21 6.62
C THR A 40 -9.53 14.36 8.02
N THR A 41 -10.15 15.20 8.85
CA THR A 41 -9.70 15.44 10.24
C THR A 41 -9.74 14.17 11.10
N SER A 42 -10.73 13.30 10.88
CA SER A 42 -10.84 12.02 11.56
C SER A 42 -9.65 11.10 11.27
N VAL A 43 -9.28 10.94 9.99
CA VAL A 43 -8.13 10.12 9.58
C VAL A 43 -6.83 10.75 10.10
N ALA A 44 -6.67 12.07 10.02
CA ALA A 44 -5.52 12.76 10.57
C ALA A 44 -5.36 12.52 12.09
N GLY A 45 -6.47 12.56 12.84
CA GLY A 45 -6.47 12.24 14.27
C GLY A 45 -6.04 10.80 14.56
N GLN A 46 -6.48 9.82 13.74
CA GLN A 46 -6.05 8.43 13.85
C GLN A 46 -4.55 8.28 13.55
N ILE A 47 -4.06 8.91 12.48
CA ILE A 47 -2.63 8.93 12.12
C ILE A 47 -1.80 9.49 13.29
N MET A 48 -2.23 10.61 13.88
CA MET A 48 -1.49 11.25 14.97
C MET A 48 -1.38 10.39 16.24
N ARG A 49 -2.31 9.44 16.45
CA ARG A 49 -2.24 8.46 17.56
C ARG A 49 -1.17 7.39 17.35
N VAL A 50 -0.71 7.18 16.11
CA VAL A 50 0.25 6.12 15.73
C VAL A 50 1.40 6.67 14.86
N LYS A 51 1.68 7.98 14.94
CA LYS A 51 2.64 8.70 14.08
C LYS A 51 4.06 8.14 14.11
N GLU A 52 4.45 7.48 15.20
CA GLU A 52 5.77 6.86 15.37
C GLU A 52 5.88 5.49 14.67
N LEU A 53 4.75 4.95 14.20
CA LEU A 53 4.68 3.64 13.53
C LEU A 53 4.50 3.74 12.03
N VAL A 54 4.01 4.87 11.53
CA VAL A 54 3.61 5.06 10.13
C VAL A 54 4.44 6.13 9.43
N ALA A 55 4.68 5.96 8.13
CA ALA A 55 4.99 7.07 7.25
C ALA A 55 3.73 7.51 6.52
N VAL A 56 3.62 8.82 6.31
CA VAL A 56 2.50 9.44 5.62
C VAL A 56 3.02 10.35 4.53
N SER A 57 2.40 10.27 3.36
CA SER A 57 2.60 11.22 2.26
C SER A 57 1.24 11.61 1.71
N GLU A 58 1.11 12.85 1.26
CA GLU A 58 -0.08 13.32 0.54
C GLU A 58 0.04 12.96 -0.95
N VAL A 59 -1.03 12.45 -1.54
CA VAL A 59 -1.10 12.08 -2.96
C VAL A 59 -2.42 12.54 -3.56
N ASP A 60 -2.44 12.83 -4.86
CA ASP A 60 -3.64 13.31 -5.54
C ASP A 60 -4.71 12.25 -5.72
N LYS A 61 -4.31 10.98 -5.87
CA LYS A 61 -5.19 9.84 -6.14
C LYS A 61 -4.76 8.62 -5.34
N PRO A 62 -5.72 7.79 -4.88
CA PRO A 62 -5.42 6.53 -4.24
C PRO A 62 -5.07 5.50 -5.33
N LEU A 63 -4.05 4.68 -5.09
CA LEU A 63 -3.76 3.54 -5.96
C LEU A 63 -4.54 2.31 -5.50
N THR A 64 -5.06 1.57 -6.47
CA THR A 64 -5.64 0.24 -6.27
C THR A 64 -4.56 -0.78 -5.92
N LYS A 65 -4.96 -1.95 -5.42
CA LYS A 65 -4.02 -3.02 -5.09
C LYS A 65 -3.23 -3.50 -6.31
N ASP A 66 -3.88 -3.54 -7.47
CA ASP A 66 -3.26 -4.00 -8.71
C ASP A 66 -2.27 -2.96 -9.23
N GLU A 67 -2.60 -1.66 -9.18
CA GLU A 67 -1.65 -0.59 -9.54
C GLU A 67 -0.42 -0.59 -8.61
N VAL A 68 -0.61 -0.73 -7.30
CA VAL A 68 0.51 -0.86 -6.34
C VAL A 68 1.34 -2.11 -6.61
N HIS A 69 0.72 -3.20 -7.06
CA HIS A 69 1.44 -4.40 -7.45
C HIS A 69 2.28 -4.15 -8.70
N GLN A 70 1.68 -3.58 -9.75
CA GLN A 70 2.36 -3.30 -11.01
C GLN A 70 3.51 -2.30 -10.85
N GLU A 71 3.39 -1.30 -9.97
CA GLU A 71 4.49 -0.39 -9.65
C GLU A 71 5.73 -1.12 -9.10
N ARG A 72 5.55 -2.31 -8.52
CA ARG A 72 6.63 -3.14 -7.96
C ARG A 72 7.13 -4.21 -8.93
N VAL A 73 6.42 -4.44 -10.03
CA VAL A 73 6.80 -5.44 -11.03
C VAL A 73 7.93 -4.84 -11.88
N PRO A 74 9.13 -5.46 -11.89
CA PRO A 74 10.19 -5.01 -12.78
C PRO A 74 9.88 -5.34 -14.24
N ASP A 75 10.58 -4.69 -15.17
CA ASP A 75 10.55 -5.10 -16.58
C ASP A 75 10.98 -6.59 -16.69
N PRO A 76 10.19 -7.44 -17.35
CA PRO A 76 10.53 -8.85 -17.55
C PRO A 76 11.93 -9.08 -18.14
N GLY A 77 12.43 -8.17 -18.97
CA GLY A 77 13.75 -8.27 -19.59
C GLY A 77 13.86 -9.34 -20.70
N PHE A 78 12.73 -9.91 -21.12
CA PHE A 78 12.63 -10.80 -22.28
C PHE A 78 11.29 -10.56 -22.99
N TYR A 79 11.23 -10.90 -24.27
CA TYR A 79 9.98 -10.98 -25.02
C TYR A 79 9.85 -12.37 -25.65
N ILE A 80 8.62 -12.83 -25.86
CA ILE A 80 8.36 -14.12 -26.51
C ILE A 80 8.31 -13.87 -28.01
N GLU A 81 9.27 -14.39 -28.76
CA GLU A 81 9.37 -14.18 -30.22
C GLU A 81 8.30 -14.96 -31.01
N SER A 82 8.05 -16.21 -30.63
CA SER A 82 7.03 -17.06 -31.23
C SER A 82 6.58 -18.11 -30.22
N ARG A 83 5.31 -18.51 -30.29
CA ARG A 83 4.79 -19.63 -29.50
C ARG A 83 4.85 -20.91 -30.33
N ALA A 84 5.12 -22.04 -29.70
CA ALA A 84 5.27 -23.35 -30.37
C ALA A 84 4.06 -23.78 -31.24
N GLY A 85 2.87 -23.17 -31.07
CA GLY A 85 1.69 -23.40 -31.91
C GLY A 85 1.60 -22.52 -33.17
N GLU A 86 2.40 -21.46 -33.26
CA GLU A 86 2.41 -20.49 -34.37
C GLU A 86 3.44 -20.88 -35.44
N THR A 87 4.55 -21.51 -35.05
CA THR A 87 5.64 -21.94 -35.95
C THR A 87 5.26 -23.09 -36.91
N ASN A 88 4.15 -23.80 -36.65
CA ASN A 88 3.69 -24.92 -37.48
C ASN A 88 2.64 -24.51 -38.55
N ARG A 89 2.45 -23.21 -38.80
CA ARG A 89 1.46 -22.68 -39.77
C ARG A 89 2.09 -22.08 -41.04
N GLU A 90 3.40 -22.22 -41.22
CA GLU A 90 4.12 -21.84 -42.45
C GLU A 90 4.63 -23.06 -43.21
#